data_AF-A0A7S2U702-F1
#
_entry.id   AF-A0A7S2U702-F1
#
_cell.length_a   1.000
_cell.length_b   1.000
_cell.length_c   1.000
_cell.angle_alpha   90.00
_cell.angle_beta   90.00
_cell.angle_gamma   90.00
#
_symmetry.space_group_name_H-M   'P 1'
#
loop_
_entity.id
_entity.type
_entity.pdbx_description
1 polymer ?
#
loop_
_entity_poly.entity_id
_entity_poly.type
_entity_poly.pdbx_seq_one_letter_code
_entity_poly.pdbx_strand_id
1 'polypeptide(L)'
;DIDENRCDARSVVCIVLDEAHKAKGDYAYTKVVDQIERSGAKFRVLGLSATPGTGIPSIQEVITALRISKVEAKLDTDPDVKKYIHDRQFEVIKVKQSDEVMAIERLFNDLVNPLIDVLKARNALYSIRGGNASLTPY
;
A
#
# COMPACT_ATOMS: atom_id res chain seq x y z
N ASP A 1 -5.78 -24.77 -9.09
CA ASP A 1 -5.08 -25.94 -8.50
C ASP A 1 -5.87 -26.66 -7.43
N ILE A 2 -6.29 -25.98 -6.36
CA ILE A 2 -7.15 -26.58 -5.33
C ILE A 2 -8.49 -27.01 -5.94
N ASP A 3 -9.15 -26.12 -6.69
CA ASP A 3 -10.43 -26.42 -7.35
C ASP A 3 -10.32 -27.53 -8.42
N GLU A 4 -9.17 -27.60 -9.11
CA GLU A 4 -8.89 -28.61 -10.13
C GLU A 4 -8.27 -29.88 -9.53
N ASN A 5 -8.25 -30.00 -8.20
CA ASN A 5 -7.76 -31.15 -7.44
C ASN A 5 -6.30 -31.56 -7.76
N ARG A 6 -5.49 -30.60 -8.24
CA ARG A 6 -4.02 -30.76 -8.43
C ARG A 6 -3.24 -30.59 -7.13
N CYS A 7 -3.82 -29.88 -6.17
CA CYS A 7 -3.26 -29.65 -4.84
C CYS A 7 -4.29 -30.07 -3.80
N ASP A 8 -3.96 -31.09 -2.98
CA ASP A 8 -4.80 -31.49 -1.87
C ASP A 8 -4.73 -30.44 -0.75
N ALA A 9 -5.80 -29.67 -0.60
CA ALA A 9 -5.90 -28.63 0.43
C ALA A 9 -5.70 -29.18 1.86
N ARG A 10 -6.05 -30.44 2.13
CA ARG A 10 -5.88 -31.05 3.46
C ARG A 10 -4.42 -31.30 3.82
N SER A 11 -3.56 -31.45 2.82
CA SER A 11 -2.12 -31.67 2.99
C SER A 11 -1.35 -30.38 3.30
N VAL A 12 -1.97 -29.21 3.11
CA VAL A 12 -1.32 -27.92 3.34
C VAL A 12 -1.22 -27.63 4.84
N VAL A 13 0.01 -27.43 5.32
CA VAL A 13 0.29 -27.14 6.73
C VAL A 13 0.67 -25.67 6.99
N CYS A 14 1.08 -24.93 5.95
CA CYS A 14 1.50 -23.54 6.06
C CYS A 14 1.25 -22.79 4.75
N ILE A 15 0.79 -21.54 4.85
CA ILE A 15 0.64 -20.61 3.75
C ILE A 15 1.41 -19.34 4.09
N VAL A 16 2.31 -18.92 3.20
CA VAL A 16 3.02 -17.65 3.30
C VAL A 16 2.52 -16.73 2.19
N LEU A 17 1.97 -15.58 2.57
CA LEU A 17 1.41 -14.59 1.65
C LEU A 17 2.30 -13.35 1.67
N ASP A 18 3.01 -13.13 0.58
CA ASP A 18 3.76 -11.89 0.37
C ASP A 18 2.84 -10.78 -0.12
N GLU A 19 3.16 -9.55 0.25
CA GLU A 19 2.32 -8.37 0.07
C GLU A 19 0.90 -8.57 0.63
N ALA A 20 0.81 -9.05 1.86
CA ALA A 20 -0.44 -9.41 2.54
C ALA A 20 -1.45 -8.25 2.60
N HIS A 21 -1.00 -7.01 2.41
CA HIS A 21 -1.87 -5.84 2.28
C HIS A 21 -2.84 -5.89 1.09
N LYS A 22 -2.60 -6.79 0.12
CA LYS A 22 -3.48 -7.09 -1.02
C LYS A 22 -4.67 -7.97 -0.65
N ALA A 23 -4.67 -8.59 0.53
CA ALA A 23 -5.76 -9.44 1.02
C ALA A 23 -6.96 -8.60 1.50
N LYS A 24 -7.55 -7.85 0.58
CA LYS A 24 -8.73 -7.00 0.76
C LYS A 24 -9.76 -7.34 -0.31
N GLY A 25 -11.04 -7.24 0.01
CA GLY A 25 -12.11 -7.64 -0.90
C GLY A 25 -11.98 -9.07 -1.44
N ASP A 26 -12.26 -9.24 -2.74
CA ASP A 26 -12.36 -10.55 -3.42
C ASP A 26 -11.03 -11.03 -4.03
N TYR A 27 -9.90 -10.66 -3.42
CA TYR A 27 -8.58 -11.03 -3.93
C TYR A 27 -8.29 -12.53 -3.79
N ALA A 28 -7.48 -13.10 -4.68
CA ALA A 28 -7.21 -14.54 -4.73
C ALA A 28 -6.71 -15.13 -3.39
N TYR A 29 -6.00 -14.33 -2.58
CA TYR A 29 -5.49 -14.78 -1.27
C TYR A 29 -6.61 -15.19 -0.31
N THR A 30 -7.71 -14.43 -0.27
CA THR A 30 -8.82 -14.70 0.65
C THR A 30 -9.52 -16.01 0.25
N LYS A 31 -9.69 -16.22 -1.06
CA LYS A 31 -10.26 -17.46 -1.63
C LYS A 31 -9.43 -18.70 -1.27
N VAL A 32 -8.11 -18.61 -1.40
CA VAL A 32 -7.20 -19.73 -1.09
C VAL A 32 -7.26 -20.10 0.40
N VAL A 33 -7.20 -19.09 1.28
CA VAL A 33 -7.30 -19.32 2.74
C VAL A 33 -8.65 -19.96 3.09
N ASP A 34 -9.75 -19.43 2.56
CA ASP A 34 -11.09 -19.97 2.78
C ASP A 34 -11.24 -21.41 2.26
N GLN A 35 -10.66 -21.74 1.09
CA GLN A 35 -10.69 -23.10 0.52
C GLN A 35 -9.93 -24.10 1.40
N ILE A 36 -8.75 -23.72 1.89
CA ILE A 36 -7.94 -24.59 2.75
C ILE A 36 -8.61 -24.78 4.11
N GLU A 37 -9.18 -23.71 4.69
CA GLU A 37 -9.98 -23.77 5.91
C GLU A 37 -11.18 -24.72 5.77
N ARG A 38 -11.95 -24.59 4.68
CA ARG A 38 -13.11 -25.46 4.40
C ARG A 38 -12.75 -26.93 4.19
N SER A 39 -11.51 -27.23 3.78
CA SER A 39 -11.06 -28.61 3.63
C SER A 39 -10.90 -29.36 4.97
N GLY A 40 -10.89 -28.62 6.09
CA GLY A 40 -10.62 -29.13 7.43
C GLY A 40 -9.13 -29.23 7.77
N ALA A 41 -8.26 -28.63 6.95
CA ALA A 41 -6.83 -28.59 7.19
C ALA A 41 -6.50 -27.85 8.50
N LYS A 42 -5.48 -28.32 9.20
CA LYS A 42 -4.87 -27.59 10.32
C LYS A 42 -3.59 -26.95 9.80
N PHE A 43 -3.64 -25.65 9.53
CA PHE A 43 -2.56 -24.93 8.87
C PHE A 43 -2.21 -23.62 9.58
N ARG A 44 -1.02 -23.11 9.31
CA ARG A 44 -0.55 -21.79 9.72
C ARG A 44 -0.65 -20.81 8.56
N VAL A 45 -1.06 -19.58 8.85
CA VAL A 45 -0.98 -18.45 7.92
C VAL A 45 0.11 -17.48 8.38
N LEU A 46 0.98 -17.09 7.46
CA LEU A 46 1.97 -16.03 7.67
C LEU A 46 1.80 -14.97 6.58
N GLY A 47 1.41 -13.76 6.97
CA GLY A 47 1.33 -12.61 6.07
C GLY A 47 2.57 -11.73 6.21
N LEU A 48 3.25 -11.45 5.09
CA LEU A 48 4.38 -10.54 5.02
C LEU A 48 3.91 -9.24 4.34
N SER A 49 4.14 -8.10 4.98
CA SER A 49 3.85 -6.80 4.36
C SER A 49 4.64 -5.70 5.03
N ALA A 50 5.16 -4.77 4.24
CA ALA A 50 5.73 -3.53 4.76
C ALA A 50 4.65 -2.61 5.37
N THR A 51 3.46 -2.59 4.78
CA THR A 51 2.31 -1.81 5.28
C THR A 51 1.01 -2.58 5.08
N PRO A 52 0.35 -3.10 6.12
CA PRO A 52 -0.91 -3.88 5.94
C PRO A 52 -2.10 -3.01 5.48
N GLY A 53 -2.04 -1.69 5.66
CA GLY A 53 -3.04 -0.75 5.18
C GLY A 53 -2.74 0.68 5.60
N THR A 54 -3.49 1.64 5.07
CA THR A 54 -3.32 3.08 5.33
C THR A 54 -4.05 3.56 6.60
N GLY A 55 -4.78 2.68 7.28
CA GLY A 55 -5.49 2.99 8.52
C GLY A 55 -6.12 1.77 9.17
N ILE A 56 -6.57 1.92 10.42
CA ILE A 56 -7.10 0.82 11.26
C ILE A 56 -8.18 -0.02 10.54
N PRO A 57 -9.19 0.55 9.86
CA PRO A 57 -10.21 -0.26 9.18
C PRO A 57 -9.62 -1.15 8.09
N SER A 58 -8.67 -0.61 7.31
CA SER A 58 -8.02 -1.33 6.22
C SER A 58 -7.10 -2.44 6.73
N ILE A 59 -6.44 -2.22 7.87
CA ILE A 59 -5.62 -3.24 8.52
C ILE A 59 -6.52 -4.35 9.08
N GLN A 60 -7.65 -3.98 9.70
CA GLN A 60 -8.59 -4.94 10.24
C GLN A 60 -9.19 -5.84 9.16
N GLU A 61 -9.46 -5.30 7.97
CA GLU A 61 -9.92 -6.09 6.82
C GLU A 61 -8.93 -7.20 6.48
N VAL A 62 -7.63 -6.90 6.41
CA VAL A 62 -6.58 -7.89 6.12
C VAL A 62 -6.47 -8.93 7.24
N ILE A 63 -6.52 -8.50 8.50
CA ILE A 63 -6.47 -9.40 9.67
C ILE A 63 -7.61 -10.41 9.61
N THR A 64 -8.83 -9.93 9.36
CA THR A 64 -10.03 -10.77 9.29
C THR A 64 -9.97 -11.69 8.06
N ALA A 65 -9.58 -11.16 6.91
CA ALA A 65 -9.51 -11.90 5.65
C ALA A 65 -8.51 -13.07 5.72
N LEU A 66 -7.35 -12.87 6.36
CA LEU A 66 -6.30 -13.88 6.46
C LEU A 66 -6.32 -14.70 7.76
N ARG A 67 -7.34 -14.51 8.61
CA ARG A 67 -7.46 -15.17 9.94
C ARG A 67 -6.23 -14.95 10.83
N ILE A 68 -5.67 -13.74 10.80
CA ILE A 68 -4.48 -13.39 11.57
C ILE A 68 -4.86 -13.27 13.05
N SER A 69 -4.19 -14.05 13.90
CA SER A 69 -4.38 -14.02 15.35
C SER A 69 -3.39 -13.10 16.06
N LYS A 70 -2.24 -12.81 15.44
CA LYS A 70 -1.18 -11.98 16.00
C LYS A 70 -0.51 -11.16 14.90
N VAL A 71 -0.32 -9.87 15.16
CA VAL A 71 0.46 -8.96 14.31
C VAL A 71 1.76 -8.64 15.02
N GLU A 72 2.88 -8.80 14.32
CA GLU A 72 4.20 -8.34 14.78
C GLU A 72 4.66 -7.23 13.84
N ALA A 73 4.89 -6.05 14.40
CA ALA A 73 5.43 -4.90 13.68
C ALA A 73 6.86 -4.64 14.15
N LYS A 74 7.73 -4.33 13.20
CA LYS A 74 9.12 -3.96 13.44
C LYS A 74 9.43 -2.65 12.74
N LEU A 75 10.03 -1.73 13.49
CA LEU A 75 10.53 -0.46 13.00
C LEU A 75 12.06 -0.49 12.95
N ASP A 76 12.63 0.35 12.10
CA ASP A 76 14.08 0.60 12.04
C ASP A 76 14.66 1.12 13.36
N THR A 77 13.83 1.78 14.17
CA THR A 77 14.17 2.29 15.50
C THR A 77 14.15 1.24 16.61
N ASP A 78 13.58 0.05 16.37
CA ASP A 78 13.47 -0.99 17.40
C ASP A 78 14.84 -1.53 17.83
N PRO A 79 15.11 -1.76 19.12
CA PRO A 79 16.45 -2.16 19.60
C PRO A 79 17.02 -3.42 18.93
N ASP A 80 16.16 -4.37 18.58
CA ASP A 80 16.57 -5.62 17.94
C ASP A 80 16.77 -5.51 16.43
N VAL A 81 16.27 -4.43 15.80
CA VAL A 81 16.46 -4.11 14.38
C VAL A 81 17.58 -3.10 14.18
N LYS A 82 17.61 -2.04 15.01
CA LYS A 82 18.53 -0.90 14.93
C LYS A 82 20.00 -1.29 14.85
N LYS A 83 20.41 -2.37 15.53
CA LYS A 83 21.79 -2.90 15.47
C LYS A 83 22.22 -3.38 14.06
N TYR A 84 21.26 -3.59 13.17
CA TYR A 84 21.48 -4.00 11.78
C TYR A 84 21.17 -2.89 10.78
N ILE A 85 20.71 -1.73 11.24
CA ILE A 85 20.45 -0.56 10.39
C ILE A 85 21.74 0.27 10.30
N HIS A 86 22.14 0.60 9.08
CA HIS A 86 23.29 1.45 8.81
C HIS A 86 22.85 2.90 8.64
N ASP A 87 23.59 3.82 9.25
CA ASP A 87 23.35 5.25 9.10
C ASP A 87 23.58 5.67 7.64
N ARG A 88 22.59 6.37 7.08
CA ARG A 88 22.68 6.99 5.75
C ARG A 88 22.75 8.50 5.91
N GLN A 89 23.83 9.10 5.43
CA GLN A 89 23.93 10.56 5.35
C GLN A 89 23.18 11.05 4.13
N PHE A 90 22.23 11.97 4.35
CA PHE A 90 21.48 12.63 3.29
C PHE A 90 21.82 14.11 3.28
N GLU A 91 22.23 14.61 2.12
CA GLU A 91 22.38 16.03 1.85
C GLU A 91 21.29 16.47 0.87
N VAL A 92 20.37 17.32 1.33
CA VAL A 92 19.32 17.87 0.47
C VAL A 92 19.79 19.21 -0.09
N ILE A 93 20.21 19.22 -1.35
CA ILE A 93 20.61 20.44 -2.05
C ILE A 93 19.37 21.10 -2.66
N LYS A 94 18.89 22.18 -2.04
CA LYS A 94 17.78 22.97 -2.57
C LYS A 94 18.30 23.93 -3.64
N VAL A 95 17.94 23.68 -4.90
CA VAL A 95 18.29 24.55 -6.02
C VAL A 95 17.19 25.59 -6.21
N LYS A 96 17.57 26.87 -6.27
CA LYS A 96 16.63 27.95 -6.59
C LYS A 96 16.21 27.81 -8.06
N GLN A 97 14.91 27.82 -8.32
CA GLN A 97 14.39 27.91 -9.69
C GLN A 97 14.82 29.24 -10.32
N SER A 98 15.12 29.23 -11.63
CA SER A 98 15.41 30.46 -12.35
C SER A 98 14.12 31.21 -12.68
N ASP A 99 14.24 32.51 -12.94
CA ASP A 99 13.08 33.36 -13.22
C ASP A 99 12.37 32.91 -14.52
N GLU A 100 13.11 32.35 -15.49
CA GLU A 100 12.54 31.78 -16.72
C GLU A 100 11.67 30.55 -16.43
N VAL A 101 12.14 29.66 -15.55
CA VAL A 101 11.39 28.45 -15.16
C VAL A 101 10.11 28.84 -14.41
N MET A 102 10.21 29.81 -13.49
CA MET A 102 9.03 30.34 -12.79
C MET A 102 8.02 31.00 -13.74
N ALA A 103 8.51 31.70 -14.77
CA ALA A 103 7.65 32.31 -15.78
C ALA A 103 6.92 31.25 -16.62
N ILE A 104 7.61 30.19 -17.03
CA ILE A 104 7.00 29.06 -17.75
C ILE A 104 5.98 28.35 -16.87
N GLU A 105 6.32 28.08 -15.61
CA GLU A 105 5.41 27.45 -14.65
C GLU A 105 4.13 28.28 -14.46
N ARG A 106 4.27 29.61 -14.36
CA ARG A 106 3.13 30.52 -14.28
C ARG A 106 2.25 30.46 -15.53
N LEU A 107 2.84 30.55 -16.73
CA LEU A 107 2.08 30.48 -17.99
C LEU A 107 1.38 29.13 -18.15
N PHE A 108 2.04 28.05 -17.76
CA PHE A 108 1.46 26.71 -17.79
C PHE A 108 0.29 26.60 -16.82
N ASN A 109 0.44 27.10 -15.59
CA ASN A 109 -0.64 27.15 -14.61
C ASN A 109 -1.81 28.01 -15.10
N ASP A 110 -1.55 29.17 -15.71
CA ASP A 110 -2.61 30.04 -16.26
C ASP A 110 -3.40 29.35 -17.39
N LEU A 111 -2.75 28.47 -18.17
CA LEU A 111 -3.41 27.68 -19.21
C LEU A 111 -4.22 26.50 -18.65
N VAL A 112 -3.66 25.80 -17.65
CA VAL A 112 -4.21 24.52 -17.18
C VAL A 112 -5.25 24.72 -16.07
N ASN A 113 -5.10 25.74 -15.21
CA ASN A 113 -6.01 26.00 -14.10
C ASN A 113 -7.47 26.20 -14.53
N PRO A 114 -7.80 26.93 -15.61
CA PRO A 114 -9.18 27.07 -16.06
C PRO A 114 -9.82 25.71 -16.44
N LEU A 115 -9.04 24.81 -17.06
CA LEU A 115 -9.52 23.46 -17.41
C LEU A 115 -9.72 22.62 -16.15
N ILE A 116 -8.79 22.68 -15.21
CA ILE A 116 -8.90 22.03 -13.90
C ILE A 116 -10.14 22.51 -13.16
N ASP A 117 -10.44 23.81 -13.17
CA ASP A 117 -11.59 24.38 -12.47
C ASP A 117 -12.92 23.92 -13.09
N VAL A 118 -12.99 23.77 -14.41
CA VAL A 118 -14.16 23.15 -15.08
C VAL A 118 -14.33 21.70 -14.65
N LEU A 119 -13.24 20.92 -14.57
CA LEU A 119 -13.30 19.53 -14.14
C LEU A 119 -13.70 19.40 -12.66
N LYS A 120 -13.19 20.29 -11.79
CA LYS A 120 -13.59 20.37 -10.37
C LYS A 120 -15.07 20.74 -10.24
N ALA A 121 -15.55 21.75 -10.98
CA ALA A 121 -16.94 22.19 -10.95
C ALA A 121 -17.91 21.08 -11.41
N ARG A 122 -17.45 20.19 -12.29
CA ARG A 122 -18.22 19.04 -12.77
C ARG A 122 -18.02 17.76 -11.95
N ASN A 123 -17.33 17.83 -10.81
CA ASN A 123 -16.94 16.67 -9.99
C ASN A 123 -16.21 15.56 -10.77
N ALA A 124 -15.57 15.90 -11.89
CA ALA A 124 -14.74 14.99 -12.67
C ALA A 124 -13.31 14.91 -12.12
N LEU A 125 -12.91 15.86 -11.27
CA LEU A 125 -11.63 15.88 -10.57
C LEU A 125 -11.84 16.27 -9.11
N TYR A 126 -11.61 15.33 -8.18
CA TYR A 126 -11.69 15.58 -6.75
C TYR A 126 -10.47 16.37 -6.28
N SER A 127 -10.64 17.37 -5.41
CA SER A 127 -9.49 18.00 -4.77
C SER A 127 -8.78 16.95 -3.91
N ILE A 128 -7.50 16.74 -4.20
CA ILE A 128 -6.64 16.00 -3.29
C ILE A 128 -6.65 16.81 -1.98
N ARG A 129 -7.16 16.22 -0.89
CA ARG A 129 -7.09 16.83 0.45
C ARG A 129 -5.62 16.86 0.87
N GLY A 130 -4.97 17.98 0.57
CA GLY A 130 -3.57 18.29 0.89
C GLY A 130 -3.23 19.56 0.12
N GLY A 131 -2.83 20.61 0.84
CA GLY A 131 -2.71 21.98 0.32
C GLY A 131 -1.90 22.11 -0.95
N ASN A 132 -2.24 23.15 -1.73
CA ASN A 132 -1.57 23.65 -2.93
C ASN A 132 -0.88 22.57 -3.77
N ALA A 133 -1.60 22.04 -4.76
CA ALA A 133 -1.02 21.27 -5.85
C ALA A 133 0.00 22.13 -6.61
N SER A 134 1.23 22.16 -6.12
CA SER A 134 2.38 22.25 -7.00
C SER A 134 2.32 21.00 -7.89
N LEU A 135 2.18 21.20 -9.19
CA LEU A 135 2.32 20.14 -10.20
C LEU A 135 3.78 19.67 -10.34
N THR A 136 4.64 20.01 -9.37
CA THR A 136 6.00 19.51 -9.28
C THR A 136 6.01 18.16 -8.57
N PRO A 137 6.72 17.14 -9.07
CA PRO A 137 6.91 15.86 -8.39
C PRO A 137 7.77 15.92 -7.12
N TYR A 138 8.03 17.13 -6.59
CA TYR A 138 8.89 17.42 -5.45
C TYR A 138 8.15 18.25 -4.42
#